data_AF-A0A2D4QUR6-F1
#
_entry.id   AF-A0A2D4QUR6-F1
#
_cell.length_a   1.000
_cell.length_b   1.000
_cell.length_c   1.000
_cell.angle_alpha   90.00
_cell.angle_beta   90.00
_cell.angle_gamma   90.00
#
_symmetry.space_group_name_H-M   'P 1'
#
loop_
_entity.id
_entity.type
_entity.pdbx_description
1 polymer ?
#
loop_
_entity_poly.entity_id
_entity_poly.type
_entity_poly.pdbx_seq_one_letter_code
_entity_poly.pdbx_strand_id
1 'polypeptide(L)' 'IVEQSVMVGDTVTDFDTARAVGVPIIMVDFGFKGYDFSGAKPDAIIKSFVELPEVVMSLLGSSS' A
#
# COMPACT_ATOMS: atom_id res chain seq x y z
N ILE A 1 6.13 14.96 4.95
CA ILE A 1 5.33 14.31 3.89
C ILE A 1 6.25 14.17 2.69
N VAL A 2 6.40 12.97 2.14
CA VAL A 2 7.15 12.75 0.90
C VAL A 2 6.14 12.91 -0.24
N GLU A 3 6.26 13.99 -1.01
CA GLU A 3 5.29 14.29 -2.08
C GLU A 3 5.28 13.18 -3.13
N GLN A 4 4.08 12.81 -3.60
CA GLN A 4 3.87 11.85 -4.69
C GLN A 4 4.53 10.47 -4.44
N SER A 5 4.37 9.92 -3.24
CA SER A 5 4.94 8.61 -2.87
C SER A 5 3.89 7.68 -2.27
N VAL A 6 4.13 6.37 -2.41
CA VAL A 6 3.29 5.28 -1.88
C VAL A 6 4.21 4.16 -1.38
N MET A 7 3.82 3.52 -0.28
CA MET A 7 4.46 2.31 0.22
C MET A 7 3.77 1.08 -0.37
N VAL A 8 4.55 0.05 -0.72
CA VAL A 8 4.05 -1.26 -1.15
C VAL A 8 4.73 -2.33 -0.31
N GLY A 9 3.97 -3.20 0.34
CA GLY A 9 4.52 -4.25 1.19
C GLY A 9 3.53 -5.33 1.61
N ASP A 10 4.00 -6.36 2.30
CA ASP A 10 3.21 -7.52 2.75
C ASP A 10 3.18 -7.67 4.27
N THR A 11 3.91 -6.83 5.03
CA THR A 11 4.05 -6.99 6.47
C THR A 11 3.47 -5.83 7.29
N VAL A 12 3.28 -6.07 8.60
CA VAL A 12 2.99 -5.01 9.60
C VAL A 12 4.00 -3.87 9.48
N THR A 13 5.28 -4.20 9.30
CA THR A 13 6.36 -3.22 9.25
C THR A 13 6.15 -2.22 8.12
N ASP A 14 5.70 -2.68 6.95
CA ASP A 14 5.42 -1.82 5.81
C ASP A 14 4.22 -0.90 6.09
N PHE A 15 3.16 -1.47 6.66
CA PHE A 15 1.97 -0.73 7.08
C PHE A 15 2.30 0.37 8.11
N ASP A 16 3.00 0.01 9.19
CA ASP A 16 3.38 0.93 10.26
C ASP A 16 4.32 2.02 9.75
N THR A 17 5.24 1.67 8.85
CA THR A 17 6.14 2.64 8.21
C THR A 17 5.36 3.64 7.35
N ALA A 18 4.42 3.16 6.53
CA ALA A 18 3.59 4.04 5.71
C ALA A 18 2.77 5.02 6.55
N ARG A 19 2.17 4.52 7.64
CA ARG A 19 1.41 5.35 8.59
C ARG A 19 2.29 6.35 9.34
N ALA A 20 3.50 5.97 9.74
CA ALA A 20 4.45 6.87 10.40
C ALA A 20 4.95 8.00 9.49
N VAL A 21 5.15 7.71 8.19
CA VAL A 21 5.62 8.68 7.19
C VAL A 21 4.47 9.50 6.58
N GLY A 22 3.22 9.03 6.74
CA GLY A 22 2.02 9.68 6.22
C GLY A 22 1.86 9.50 4.71
N VAL A 23 2.19 8.33 4.19
CA VAL A 23 2.03 7.97 2.77
C VAL A 23 0.98 6.87 2.61
N PRO A 24 0.29 6.79 1.45
CA PRO A 24 -0.60 5.67 1.17
C PRO A 24 0.13 4.33 1.24
N ILE A 25 -0.58 3.26 1.61
CA ILE A 25 -0.09 1.88 1.66
C ILE A 25 -0.93 0.97 0.75
N ILE A 26 -0.25 0.30 -0.17
CA ILE A 26 -0.78 -0.82 -0.96
C ILE A 26 -0.22 -2.11 -0.34
N MET A 27 -1.10 -2.97 0.17
CA MET A 27 -0.67 -4.28 0.69
C MET A 27 -0.76 -5.36 -0.39
N VAL A 28 0.21 -6.28 -0.42
CA VAL A 28 0.19 -7.43 -1.33
C VAL A 28 -0.21 -8.70 -0.60
N ASP A 29 -1.26 -9.38 -1.07
CA ASP A 29 -1.84 -10.59 -0.45
C ASP A 29 -1.20 -11.91 -0.93
N PHE A 30 -0.05 -11.80 -1.60
CA PHE A 30 0.71 -12.94 -2.16
C PHE A 30 2.16 -12.99 -1.63
N GLY A 31 2.43 -12.30 -0.52
CA GLY A 31 3.71 -12.30 0.17
C GLY A 31 4.04 -13.62 0.87
N PHE A 32 5.27 -13.73 1.39
CA PHE A 32 5.78 -14.97 2.00
C PHE A 32 5.09 -15.33 3.32
N LYS A 33 4.61 -14.32 4.05
CA LYS A 33 3.81 -14.50 5.26
C LYS A 33 2.42 -13.98 4.93
N GLY A 34 1.45 -14.90 4.83
CA GLY A 34 0.05 -14.51 4.76
C GLY A 34 -0.27 -13.61 5.94
N TYR A 35 -0.47 -12.33 5.65
CA TYR A 35 -0.72 -11.33 6.66
C TYR A 35 -2.22 -11.20 6.84
N ASP A 36 -2.70 -11.38 8.07
CA ASP A 36 -4.10 -11.16 8.38
C ASP A 36 -4.37 -9.66 8.48
N PHE A 37 -4.99 -9.11 7.43
CA PHE A 37 -5.43 -7.72 7.37
C PHE A 37 -6.65 -7.42 8.24
N SER A 38 -7.22 -8.40 8.97
CA SER A 38 -8.47 -8.23 9.74
C SER A 38 -8.48 -7.04 10.71
N GLY A 39 -7.30 -6.62 11.19
CA GLY A 39 -7.12 -5.45 12.05
C GLY A 39 -6.57 -4.19 11.36
N ALA A 40 -6.11 -4.28 10.11
CA ALA A 40 -5.46 -3.19 9.38
C ALA A 40 -6.38 -2.65 8.27
N LYS A 41 -6.39 -1.33 8.08
CA LYS A 41 -7.11 -0.68 6.98
C LYS A 41 -6.08 -0.10 5.99
N PRO A 42 -5.51 -0.93 5.09
CA PRO A 42 -4.65 -0.40 4.04
C PRO A 42 -5.48 0.40 3.02
N ASP A 43 -4.80 1.26 2.26
CA ASP A 43 -5.48 2.10 1.26
C ASP A 43 -5.83 1.29 0.00
N ALA A 44 -5.08 0.22 -0.28
CA ALA A 44 -5.43 -0.80 -1.26
C ALA A 44 -4.83 -2.18 -0.90
N ILE A 45 -5.41 -3.25 -1.44
CA ILE A 45 -4.85 -4.61 -1.41
C ILE A 45 -4.83 -5.14 -2.84
N ILE A 46 -3.69 -5.68 -3.27
CA ILE A 46 -3.55 -6.30 -4.61
C ILE A 46 -3.15 -7.77 -4.50
N LYS A 47 -3.53 -8.56 -5.51
CA LYS A 47 -3.23 -10.00 -5.62
C LYS A 47 -2.18 -10.31 -6.67
N SER A 48 -1.78 -9.32 -7.46
CA SER A 48 -0.68 -9.39 -8.42
C SER A 48 -0.07 -8.00 -8.65
N PHE A 49 1.22 -7.96 -8.96
CA PHE A 49 1.89 -6.73 -9.37
C PHE A 49 1.35 -6.12 -10.68
N VAL A 50 0.57 -6.88 -11.46
CA VAL A 50 -0.11 -6.36 -12.66
C VAL A 50 -1.12 -5.27 -12.30
N GLU A 51 -1.67 -5.28 -11.09
CA GLU A 51 -2.66 -4.29 -10.62
C GLU A 51 -1.99 -2.97 -10.16
N LEU A 52 -0.68 -2.98 -9.90
CA LEU A 52 0.04 -1.81 -9.36
C LEU A 52 -0.13 -0.52 -10.18
N PRO A 53 0.03 -0.52 -11.52
CA PRO A 53 -0.05 0.71 -12.28
C PRO A 53 -1.39 1.44 -12.10
N GLU A 54 -2.50 0.71 -12.11
CA GLU A 54 -3.83 1.27 -11.93
C GLU A 54 -4.02 1.82 -10.51
N VAL A 55 -3.65 1.05 -9.49
CA VAL A 55 -3.80 1.44 -8.08
C VAL A 55 -2.92 2.64 -7.73
N VAL A 56 -1.67 2.68 -8.21
CA VAL A 56 -0.76 3.81 -7.99
C VAL A 56 -1.32 5.08 -8.63
N MET A 57 -1.85 5.00 -9.85
CA MET A 57 -2.49 6.15 -10.50
C MET A 57 -3.73 6.62 -9.74
N SER A 58 -4.53 5.71 -9.19
CA SER A 58 -5.67 6.08 -8.35
C SER A 58 -5.26 6.77 -7.04
N LEU A 59 -4.13 6.39 -6.44
CA LEU A 59 -3.68 6.92 -5.16
C LEU A 59 -2.88 8.22 -5.29
N LEU A 60 -2.11 8.38 -6.37
CA LEU A 60 -1.23 9.54 -6.58
C LEU A 60 -1.79 10.55 -7.59
N GLY A 61 -2.70 10.14 -8.47
CA GLY A 61 -3.18 10.91 -9.62
C GLY A 61 -4.18 12.03 -9.35
N SER A 62 -4.37 12.46 -8.10
CA SER A 62 -5.16 13.65 -7.78
C SER A 62 -4.27 14.88 -7.63
N SER A 63 -3.68 15.31 -8.75
CA SER A 63 -3.11 16.65 -8.91
C SER A 63 -4.02 17.42 -9.86
N SER A 64 -5.06 18.08 -9.31
CA SER A 64 -5.70 19.22 -9.98
C SER A 64 -4.98 20.50 -9.59
#